data_AF-A0A6P1BB18-F1
#
_entry.id   AF-A0A6P1BB18-F1
#
_cell.length_a   1.000
_cell.length_b   1.000
_cell.length_c   1.000
_cell.angle_alpha   90.00
_cell.angle_beta   90.00
_cell.angle_gamma   90.00
#
_symmetry.space_group_name_H-M   'P 1'
#
loop_
_entity.id
_entity.type
_entity.pdbx_description
1 polymer ?
#
loop_
_entity_poly.entity_id
_entity_poly.type
_entity_poly.pdbx_seq_one_letter_code
_entity_poly.pdbx_strand_id
1 'polypeptide(L)' 'MNKSTPHPCRRAHAAKRGPRRERKLRWVTGEVLGIKPTLVRLSEEVRKRIRDLVGEQGMDQFIGDAVERELKRREKQRG' A
#
# COMPACT_ATOMS: atom_id res chain seq x y z
N MET A 1 -30.58 58.29 0.29
CA MET A 1 -31.31 57.00 0.20
C MET A 1 -30.81 56.29 -1.04
N ASN A 2 -29.94 55.31 -0.85
CA ASN A 2 -28.92 54.92 -1.82
C ASN A 2 -29.41 53.63 -2.49
N LYS A 3 -29.65 53.67 -3.80
CA LYS A 3 -30.18 52.53 -4.57
C LYS A 3 -29.04 51.56 -4.90
N SER A 4 -29.03 50.41 -4.23
CA SER A 4 -28.07 49.33 -4.47
C SER A 4 -28.51 48.49 -5.68
N THR A 5 -27.82 48.62 -6.80
CA THR A 5 -27.94 47.70 -7.94
C THR A 5 -27.06 46.47 -7.71
N PRO A 6 -27.57 45.22 -7.85
CA PRO A 6 -26.72 44.03 -7.77
C PRO A 6 -25.88 43.88 -9.04
N HIS A 7 -24.57 43.69 -8.89
CA HIS A 7 -23.66 43.37 -10.00
C HIS A 7 -23.72 41.88 -10.38
N PRO A 8 -23.85 41.52 -11.66
CA PRO A 8 -23.89 40.13 -12.10
C PRO A 8 -22.49 39.66 -12.49
N CYS A 9 -21.68 39.20 -11.54
CA CYS A 9 -20.35 38.66 -11.84
C CYS A 9 -19.94 37.54 -10.87
N ARG A 10 -20.35 36.29 -11.14
CA ARG A 10 -19.42 35.16 -11.10
C ARG A 10 -19.93 33.96 -11.91
N ARG A 11 -19.49 34.03 -13.16
CA ARG A 11 -19.48 33.06 -14.24
C ARG A 11 -19.02 31.68 -13.77
N ALA A 12 -19.72 30.68 -14.30
CA ALA A 12 -19.46 29.25 -14.26
C ALA A 12 -17.98 28.86 -14.41
N HIS A 13 -17.49 28.00 -13.49
CA HIS A 13 -16.36 27.10 -13.75
C HIS A 13 -16.63 25.74 -13.06
N ALA A 14 -17.63 25.01 -13.57
CA ALA A 14 -17.74 23.57 -13.32
C ALA A 14 -16.68 22.86 -14.18
N ALA A 15 -15.43 22.87 -13.69
CA ALA A 15 -14.32 22.19 -14.33
C ALA A 15 -14.51 20.67 -14.28
N LYS A 16 -14.54 20.08 -15.47
CA LYS A 16 -14.64 18.65 -15.78
C LYS A 16 -13.71 17.81 -14.91
N ARG A 17 -14.25 17.05 -13.95
CA ARG A 17 -13.53 15.94 -13.31
C ARG A 17 -13.52 14.78 -14.29
N GLY A 18 -12.41 14.60 -15.00
CA GLY A 18 -12.20 13.44 -15.88
C GLY A 18 -12.29 12.11 -15.11
N PRO A 19 -12.57 10.98 -15.78
CA PRO A 19 -12.66 9.69 -15.13
C PRO A 19 -11.31 9.34 -14.50
N ARG A 20 -11.34 9.14 -13.18
CA ARG A 20 -10.23 8.66 -12.35
C ARG A 20 -9.77 7.33 -12.93
N ARG A 21 -8.71 7.35 -13.74
CA ARG A 21 -8.08 6.12 -14.28
C ARG A 21 -7.64 5.26 -13.11
N GLU A 22 -8.50 4.32 -12.75
CA GLU A 22 -8.20 3.26 -11.81
C GLU A 22 -7.16 2.37 -12.48
N ARG A 23 -5.88 2.64 -12.19
CA ARG A 23 -4.78 1.74 -12.54
C ARG A 23 -4.95 0.48 -11.72
N LYS A 24 -5.76 -0.44 -12.26
CA LYS A 24 -5.86 -1.83 -11.81
C LYS A 24 -4.51 -2.46 -12.12
N LEU A 25 -3.60 -2.43 -11.16
CA LEU A 25 -2.38 -3.25 -11.16
C LEU A 25 -2.85 -4.70 -11.17
N ARG A 26 -3.02 -5.24 -12.38
CA ARG A 26 -3.33 -6.64 -12.62
C ARG A 26 -2.01 -7.38 -12.36
N TRP A 27 -1.88 -7.95 -11.18
CA TRP A 27 -0.79 -8.84 -10.82
C TRP A 27 -0.90 -10.10 -11.69
N VAL A 28 -0.25 -10.08 -12.86
CA VAL A 28 -0.09 -11.24 -13.71
C VAL A 28 1.27 -11.83 -13.38
N THR A 29 1.34 -12.63 -12.31
CA THR A 29 2.36 -13.68 -12.03
C THR A 29 2.24 -14.13 -10.56
N GLY A 30 1.65 -15.30 -10.33
CA GLY A 30 1.56 -15.91 -8.99
C GLY A 30 0.74 -17.20 -8.94
N GLU A 31 -0.20 -17.38 -9.87
CA GLU A 31 -1.07 -18.57 -9.89
C GLU A 31 -0.31 -19.88 -10.16
N VAL A 32 0.84 -19.84 -10.83
CA VAL A 32 1.62 -21.05 -11.17
C VAL A 32 2.41 -21.60 -9.98
N LEU A 33 2.69 -20.78 -8.95
CA LEU A 33 3.49 -21.19 -7.79
C LEU A 33 2.68 -21.32 -6.48
N GLY A 34 1.36 -21.07 -6.51
CA GLY A 34 0.54 -21.04 -5.29
C GLY A 34 0.91 -19.93 -4.30
N ILE A 35 1.82 -19.03 -4.68
CA ILE A 35 2.35 -17.96 -3.83
C ILE A 35 1.75 -16.63 -4.29
N LYS A 36 1.22 -15.87 -3.33
CA LYS A 36 0.74 -14.50 -3.57
C LYS A 36 1.72 -13.50 -2.95
N PRO A 37 2.21 -12.50 -3.72
CA PRO A 37 3.06 -11.47 -3.16
C PRO A 37 2.27 -10.67 -2.11
N THR A 38 2.89 -10.44 -0.95
CA THR A 38 2.30 -9.67 0.14
C THR A 38 3.20 -8.49 0.47
N LEU A 39 2.63 -7.28 0.43
CA LEU A 39 3.35 -6.06 0.81
C LEU A 39 3.12 -5.76 2.28
N VAL A 40 4.19 -5.69 3.06
CA VAL A 40 4.16 -5.34 4.48
C VAL A 40 4.88 -4.01 4.68
N ARG A 41 4.28 -3.13 5.50
CA ARG A 41 4.91 -1.87 5.88
C ARG A 41 5.80 -2.11 7.09
N LEU A 42 7.09 -1.89 6.91
CA LEU A 42 8.09 -1.85 7.99
C LEU A 42 8.60 -0.42 8.12
N SER A 43 8.94 0.00 9.34
CA SER A 43 9.67 1.25 9.54
C SER A 43 11.06 1.17 8.90
N GLU A 44 11.58 2.30 8.42
CA GLU A 44 12.92 2.37 7.81
C GLU A 44 14.02 1.83 8.74
N GLU A 45 13.93 2.09 10.05
CA GLU A 45 14.90 1.58 11.03
C GLU A 45 14.93 0.04 11.05
N VAL A 46 13.76 -0.60 11.17
CA VAL A 46 13.65 -2.07 11.14
C VAL A 46 14.14 -2.62 9.81
N ARG A 47 13.76 -1.99 8.69
CA ARG A 47 14.21 -2.40 7.36
C ARG A 47 15.74 -2.36 7.25
N LYS A 48 16.36 -1.29 7.76
CA LYS A 48 17.83 -1.14 7.81
C LYS A 48 18.45 -2.22 8.68
N ARG A 49 17.95 -2.43 9.90
CA ARG A 49 18.46 -3.47 10.81
C ARG A 49 18.42 -4.86 10.20
N ILE A 50 17.34 -5.21 9.49
CA ILE A 50 17.25 -6.50 8.79
C ILE A 50 18.30 -6.56 7.70
N ARG A 51 18.40 -5.53 6.85
CA ARG A 51 19.40 -5.47 5.77
C ARG A 51 20.83 -5.60 6.29
N ASP A 52 21.16 -4.95 7.40
CA ASP A 52 22.49 -5.02 8.00
C ASP A 52 22.82 -6.44 8.51
N LEU A 53 21.82 -7.22 8.90
CA LEU A 53 21.98 -8.59 9.41
C LEU A 53 22.04 -9.66 8.31
N VAL A 54 21.18 -9.55 7.29
CA VAL A 54 20.99 -10.63 6.28
C VAL A 54 21.42 -10.22 4.87
N GLY A 55 21.87 -8.98 4.69
CA GLY A 55 22.14 -8.39 3.38
C GLY A 55 20.86 -8.09 2.59
N GLU A 56 21.02 -7.54 1.39
CA GLU A 56 19.88 -7.21 0.54
C GLU A 56 19.18 -8.45 -0.04
N GLN A 57 19.92 -9.52 -0.33
CA GLN A 57 19.38 -10.74 -0.93
C GLN A 57 18.68 -11.65 0.10
N GLY A 58 19.02 -11.55 1.39
CA GLY A 58 18.45 -12.38 2.46
C GLY A 58 17.12 -11.88 3.02
N MET A 59 16.63 -10.73 2.55
CA MET A 59 15.48 -10.05 3.17
C MET A 59 14.17 -10.84 3.02
N ASP A 60 13.92 -11.40 1.84
CA ASP A 60 12.70 -12.15 1.55
C ASP A 60 12.64 -13.45 2.37
N GLN A 61 13.76 -14.17 2.42
CA GLN A 61 13.87 -15.41 3.20
C GLN A 61 13.73 -15.13 4.70
N PHE A 62 14.39 -14.10 5.22
CA PHE A 62 14.27 -13.71 6.62
C PHE A 62 12.82 -13.42 7.04
N ILE A 63 12.08 -12.67 6.22
CA ILE A 63 10.68 -12.34 6.49
C ILE A 63 9.81 -13.61 6.43
N GLY A 64 10.01 -14.46 5.42
CA GLY A 64 9.30 -15.73 5.28
C GLY A 64 9.47 -16.63 6.50
N ASP A 65 10.72 -16.85 6.92
CA ASP A 65 11.06 -17.70 8.07
C ASP A 65 10.50 -17.15 9.39
N ALA A 66 10.55 -15.82 9.56
CA ALA A 66 9.99 -15.16 10.74
C ALA A 66 8.47 -15.35 10.82
N VAL A 67 7.77 -15.23 9.69
CA VAL A 67 6.32 -15.47 9.61
C VAL A 67 6.00 -16.94 9.90
N GLU A 68 6.71 -17.89 9.31
CA GLU A 68 6.47 -19.32 9.52
C GLU A 68 6.68 -19.72 10.98
N ARG A 69 7.75 -19.22 11.61
CA ARG A 69 8.03 -19.45 13.03
C ARG A 69 6.90 -18.94 13.93
N GLU A 70 6.41 -17.73 13.66
CA GLU A 70 5.32 -17.12 14.43
C GLU A 70 3.99 -17.85 14.21
N LEU A 71 3.71 -18.31 12.98
CA LEU A 71 2.53 -19.13 12.68
C LEU A 71 2.55 -20.43 13.49
N LYS A 72 3.64 -21.20 13.42
CA LYS A 72 3.81 -22.45 14.19
C LYS A 72 3.64 -22.22 15.69
N ARG A 73 4.14 -21.09 16.21
CA ARG A 73 4.00 -20.73 17.64
C ARG A 73 2.53 -20.50 18.01
N ARG A 74 1.77 -19.80 17.17
CA ARG A 74 0.35 -19.52 17.41
C ARG A 74 -0.54 -20.73 17.23
N GLU A 75 -0.23 -21.61 16.28
CA GLU A 75 -0.94 -22.87 16.09
C GLU A 75 -0.82 -23.77 17.32
N LYS A 76 0.39 -23.88 17.89
CA LYS A 76 0.63 -24.61 19.15
C LYS A 76 -0.09 -24.04 20.37
N GLN A 77 -0.52 -22.77 20.33
CA GLN A 77 -1.28 -22.15 21.42
C GLN A 77 -2.79 -22.33 21.25
N ARG A 78 -3.24 -22.71 20.05
CA ARG A 78 -4.66 -22.90 19.72
C ARG A 78 -5.10 -24.36 19.74
N GLY A 79 -4.17 -25.30 19.57
CA GLY A 79 -4.38 -26.75 19.74
C GLY A 79 -4.08 -27.20 21.16
#